data_AF-A0A8T4KD55-F1
#
_entry.id   AF-A0A8T4KD55-F1
#
_cell.length_a   1.000
_cell.length_b   1.000
_cell.length_c   1.000
_cell.angle_alpha   90.00
_cell.angle_beta   90.00
_cell.angle_gamma   90.00
#
_symmetry.space_group_name_H-M   'P 1'
#
loop_
_entity.id
_entity.type
_entity.pdbx_description
1 polymer ?
#
loop_
_entity_poly.entity_id
_entity_poly.type
_entity_poly.pdbx_seq_one_letter_code
_entity_poly.pdbx_strand_id
1 'polypeptide(L)'
;MGFAGLIQSWMDYNIYQIFWVNVLPEYQGKGIGTFLVKKAIDRIKKKREARFVLLATKKPRFYNKFGFKVISKIGKGECLMILGLKNYRF
;
A
#
# COMPACT_ATOMS: atom_id res chain seq x y z
N MET A 1 16.63 7.42 -7.25
CA MET A 1 15.48 6.84 -7.99
C MET A 1 14.77 5.82 -7.10
N GLY A 2 13.51 5.44 -7.37
CA GLY A 2 12.73 4.56 -6.48
C GLY A 2 11.71 3.69 -7.23
N PHE A 3 11.19 2.67 -6.57
CA PHE A 3 10.31 1.64 -7.12
C PHE A 3 9.19 1.26 -6.14
N ALA A 4 8.03 0.88 -6.67
CA ALA A 4 6.95 0.26 -5.93
C ALA A 4 6.21 -0.72 -6.84
N GLY A 5 6.02 -1.95 -6.34
CA GLY A 5 5.22 -2.98 -6.99
C GLY A 5 3.76 -2.91 -6.54
N LEU A 6 2.87 -3.32 -7.44
CA LEU A 6 1.47 -3.61 -7.11
C LEU A 6 0.98 -4.80 -7.93
N ILE A 7 0.10 -5.61 -7.33
CA ILE A 7 -0.50 -6.77 -7.99
C ILE A 7 -1.93 -6.97 -7.49
N GLN A 8 -2.78 -7.58 -8.32
CA GLN A 8 -4.05 -8.12 -7.86
C GLN A 8 -3.78 -9.33 -6.96
N SER A 9 -4.52 -9.44 -5.87
CA SER A 9 -4.37 -10.56 -4.93
C SER A 9 -4.84 -11.85 -5.60
N TRP A 10 -4.11 -12.93 -5.37
CA TRP A 10 -4.50 -14.27 -5.82
C TRP A 10 -5.60 -14.88 -4.95
N MET A 11 -5.85 -14.33 -3.76
CA MET A 11 -6.88 -14.81 -2.84
C MET A 11 -8.28 -14.27 -3.16
N ASP A 12 -8.35 -13.07 -3.74
CA ASP A 12 -9.60 -12.36 -4.04
C ASP A 12 -9.32 -11.31 -5.12
N TYR A 13 -10.06 -11.35 -6.23
CA TYR A 13 -9.90 -10.43 -7.36
C TYR A 13 -10.20 -8.96 -7.03
N ASN A 14 -10.87 -8.69 -5.91
CA ASN A 14 -11.22 -7.35 -5.43
C ASN A 14 -10.18 -6.80 -4.45
N ILE A 15 -9.17 -7.58 -4.10
CA ILE A 15 -8.08 -7.18 -3.21
C ILE A 15 -6.82 -6.95 -4.03
N TYR A 16 -6.08 -5.90 -3.71
CA TYR A 16 -4.79 -5.58 -4.33
C TYR A 16 -3.70 -5.52 -3.27
N GLN A 17 -2.46 -5.73 -3.67
CA GLN A 17 -1.30 -5.66 -2.79
C GLN A 17 -0.32 -4.62 -3.32
N ILE A 18 0.26 -3.83 -2.41
CA ILE A 18 1.42 -2.97 -2.71
C ILE A 18 2.63 -3.57 -1.98
N PHE A 19 3.74 -3.72 -2.70
CA PHE A 19 4.96 -4.33 -2.19
C PHE A 19 6.21 -3.65 -2.77
N TRP A 20 7.36 -3.93 -2.17
CA TRP A 20 8.67 -3.41 -2.60
C TRP A 20 8.73 -1.90 -2.80
N VAL A 21 8.08 -1.13 -1.92
CA VAL A 21 8.17 0.34 -1.90
C VAL A 21 9.55 0.74 -1.38
N ASN A 22 10.46 1.03 -2.30
CA ASN A 22 11.86 1.32 -2.02
C ASN A 22 12.30 2.61 -2.71
N VAL A 23 13.11 3.40 -2.02
CA VAL A 23 13.74 4.62 -2.57
C VAL A 23 15.22 4.56 -2.19
N LEU A 24 16.10 4.74 -3.17
CA LEU A 24 17.55 4.80 -2.93
C LEU A 24 17.88 5.80 -1.81
N PRO A 25 18.78 5.49 -0.85
CA PRO A 25 19.04 6.31 0.34
C PRO A 25 19.23 7.81 0.06
N GLU A 26 20.03 8.15 -0.94
CA GLU A 26 20.38 9.51 -1.37
C GLU A 26 19.21 10.29 -2.03
N TYR A 27 18.09 9.60 -2.24
CA TYR A 27 16.83 10.15 -2.76
C TYR A 27 15.69 10.13 -1.73
N GLN A 28 15.92 9.63 -0.51
CA GLN A 28 14.92 9.64 0.56
C GLN A 28 14.69 11.06 1.11
N GLY A 29 13.60 11.26 1.86
CA GLY A 29 13.21 12.59 2.37
C GLY A 29 12.62 13.54 1.33
N LYS A 30 12.79 13.28 0.02
CA LYS A 30 12.35 14.13 -1.10
C LYS A 30 10.91 13.86 -1.57
N GLY A 31 10.08 13.20 -0.76
CA GLY A 31 8.69 12.89 -1.13
C GLY A 31 8.47 11.75 -2.15
N ILE A 32 9.52 11.16 -2.72
CA ILE A 32 9.43 10.11 -3.76
C ILE A 32 8.62 8.90 -3.29
N GLY A 33 8.84 8.40 -2.07
CA GLY A 33 8.06 7.28 -1.53
C GLY A 33 6.57 7.62 -1.44
N THR A 34 6.23 8.86 -1.07
CA THR A 34 4.85 9.35 -1.04
C THR A 34 4.24 9.37 -2.44
N PHE A 35 5.00 9.83 -3.43
CA PHE A 35 4.57 9.84 -4.82
C PHE A 35 4.30 8.42 -5.34
N LEU A 36 5.20 7.47 -5.08
CA LEU A 36 5.08 6.07 -5.51
C LEU A 36 3.81 5.41 -4.94
N VAL A 37 3.59 5.53 -3.63
CA VAL A 37 2.41 4.94 -2.96
C VAL A 37 1.11 5.57 -3.48
N LYS A 38 1.06 6.90 -3.64
CA LYS A 38 -0.12 7.58 -4.21
C LYS A 38 -0.41 7.09 -5.63
N LYS A 39 0.60 7.02 -6.50
CA LYS A 39 0.43 6.51 -7.87
C LYS A 39 -0.06 5.06 -7.90
N ALA A 40 0.42 4.21 -6.99
CA ALA A 40 -0.05 2.83 -6.88
C ALA A 40 -1.53 2.78 -6.45
N ILE A 41 -1.90 3.53 -5.40
CA ILE A 41 -3.30 3.63 -4.93
C ILE A 41 -4.21 4.16 -6.04
N ASP A 42 -3.79 5.20 -6.76
CA ASP A 42 -4.57 5.79 -7.85
C ASP A 42 -4.77 4.80 -9.00
N ARG A 43 -3.76 3.99 -9.33
CA ARG A 43 -3.87 2.93 -10.33
C ARG A 43 -4.83 1.83 -9.90
N ILE A 44 -4.84 1.47 -8.62
CA ILE A 44 -5.77 0.47 -8.07
C ILE A 44 -7.20 1.02 -8.02
N LYS A 45 -7.40 2.28 -7.60
CA LYS A 45 -8.73 2.92 -7.55
C LYS A 45 -9.44 3.00 -8.91
N LYS A 46 -8.69 2.96 -10.01
CA LYS A 46 -9.26 2.88 -11.38
C LYS A 46 -9.86 1.52 -11.72
N LYS A 47 -9.65 0.50 -10.87
CA LYS A 47 -10.25 -0.83 -11.03
C LYS A 47 -11.63 -0.82 -10.36
N ARG A 48 -12.68 -1.05 -11.15
CA ARG A 48 -14.09 -0.96 -10.73
C ARG A 48 -14.37 -1.74 -9.45
N GLU A 49 -13.85 -2.96 -9.37
CA GLU A 49 -14.15 -3.88 -8.27
C GLU A 49 -13.15 -3.83 -7.09
N ALA A 50 -12.18 -2.91 -7.11
CA ALA A 50 -11.19 -2.86 -6.02
C ALA A 50 -11.81 -2.40 -4.70
N ARG A 51 -11.73 -3.27 -3.68
CA ARG A 51 -12.26 -3.04 -2.32
C ARG A 51 -11.16 -2.65 -1.34
N PHE A 52 -10.05 -3.39 -1.34
CA PHE A 52 -9.00 -3.25 -0.35
C PHE A 52 -7.60 -3.25 -0.97
N VAL A 53 -6.68 -2.53 -0.34
CA VAL A 53 -5.25 -2.62 -0.60
C VAL A 53 -4.55 -3.14 0.64
N LEU A 54 -3.74 -4.18 0.49
CA LEU A 54 -2.93 -4.77 1.54
C LEU A 54 -1.44 -4.46 1.33
N LEU A 55 -0.70 -4.33 2.43
CA LEU A 55 0.77 -4.31 2.41
C LEU A 55 1.33 -4.78 3.75
N ALA A 56 2.57 -5.28 3.71
CA ALA A 56 3.35 -5.58 4.90
C ALA A 56 4.48 -4.56 5.06
N THR A 57 4.72 -4.10 6.29
CA THR A 57 5.79 -3.12 6.56
C THR A 57 6.28 -3.11 8.00
N LYS A 58 7.56 -2.76 8.21
CA LYS A 58 8.11 -2.39 9.52
C LYS A 58 7.97 -0.90 9.84
N LYS A 59 7.43 -0.09 8.91
CA LYS A 59 7.31 1.37 9.03
C LYS A 59 5.84 1.83 8.95
N PRO A 60 4.93 1.36 9.83
CA PRO A 60 3.49 1.62 9.69
C PRO A 60 3.14 3.12 9.72
N ARG A 61 3.88 3.93 10.50
CA ARG A 61 3.69 5.38 10.58
C ARG A 61 3.79 6.07 9.22
N PHE A 62 4.63 5.59 8.32
CA PHE A 62 4.73 6.14 6.97
C PHE A 62 3.45 5.92 6.16
N TYR A 63 2.76 4.79 6.37
CA TYR A 63 1.57 4.42 5.60
C TYR A 63 0.25 4.96 6.19
N ASN A 64 0.22 5.25 7.50
CA ASN A 64 -0.93 5.84 8.18
C ASN A 64 -1.46 7.11 7.48
N LYS A 65 -0.57 7.95 6.94
CA LYS A 65 -0.94 9.20 6.24
C LYS A 65 -1.73 8.99 4.94
N PHE A 66 -1.76 7.77 4.39
CA PHE A 66 -2.59 7.44 3.23
C PHE A 66 -3.91 6.77 3.62
N GLY A 67 -4.17 6.59 4.92
CA GLY A 67 -5.36 5.93 5.45
C GLY A 67 -5.21 4.43 5.68
N PHE A 68 -4.00 3.86 5.54
CA PHE A 68 -3.76 2.48 5.94
C PHE A 68 -3.92 2.31 7.45
N LYS A 69 -4.55 1.21 7.86
CA LYS A 69 -4.71 0.79 9.25
C LYS A 69 -4.01 -0.54 9.47
N VAL A 70 -3.41 -0.74 10.64
CA VAL A 70 -2.81 -2.02 11.03
C VAL A 70 -3.93 -3.03 11.30
N ILE A 71 -3.90 -4.20 10.64
CA ILE A 71 -4.77 -5.34 10.96
C ILE A 71 -4.07 -6.28 11.94
N SER A 72 -2.80 -6.57 11.67
CA SER A 72 -2.05 -7.55 12.45
C SER A 72 -0.58 -7.18 12.53
N LYS A 73 0.06 -7.55 13.63
CA LYS A 73 1.52 -7.51 13.80
C LYS A 73 2.04 -8.93 13.62
N ILE A 74 2.98 -9.10 12.70
CA ILE A 74 3.55 -10.38 12.30
C ILE A 74 5.04 -10.39 12.69
N GLY A 75 5.48 -11.45 13.37
CA GLY A 75 6.89 -11.69 13.67
C GLY A 75 7.62 -10.53 14.36
N LYS A 76 8.88 -10.29 13.96
CA LYS A 76 9.80 -9.29 14.53
C LYS A 76 9.50 -7.86 14.02
N GLY A 77 8.28 -7.38 14.26
CA GLY A 77 7.89 -5.98 14.04
C GLY A 77 7.31 -5.66 12.66
N GLU A 78 6.92 -6.66 11.87
CA GLU A 78 6.18 -6.42 10.64
C GLU A 78 4.71 -6.17 10.95
N CYS A 79 4.08 -5.28 10.22
CA CYS A 79 2.67 -4.95 10.33
C CYS A 79 2.01 -5.24 8.99
N LEU A 80 0.98 -6.08 8.99
CA LEU A 80 0.04 -6.18 7.89
C LEU A 80 -0.95 -5.02 8.02
N MET A 81 -1.09 -4.25 6.95
CA MET A 81 -1.92 -3.06 6.90
C MET A 81 -2.93 -3.14 5.77
N ILE A 82 -4.09 -2.50 5.97
CA ILE A 82 -5.18 -2.41 5.00
C ILE A 82 -5.59 -0.97 4.74
N LEU A 83 -5.93 -0.69 3.48
CA LEU A 83 -6.63 0.51 3.06
C LEU A 83 -7.96 0.11 2.41
N GLY A 84 -9.07 0.60 2.96
CA GLY A 84 -10.39 0.47 2.35
C GLY A 84 -10.61 1.51 1.25
N LEU A 85 -11.13 1.08 0.10
CA LEU A 85 -11.46 1.96 -1.02
C LEU A 85 -12.96 2.26 -1.02
N LYS A 86 -13.32 3.55 -1.00
CA LYS A 86 -14.70 4.07 -0.82
C LYS A 86 -15.68 3.75 -1.97
N ASN A 87 -15.26 3.01 -3.00
CA ASN A 87 -16.12 2.69 -4.14
C ASN A 87 -17.08 1.52 -3.87
N TYR A 88 -17.01 0.90 -2.69
CA TYR A 88 -17.93 -0.15 -2.29
C TYR A 88 -18.87 0.34 -1.18
N ARG A 89 -20.15 0.49 -1.56
CA ARG A 89 -21.28 0.53 -0.63
C ARG A 89 -21.76 -0.92 -0.46
N PHE A 90 -21.93 -1.35 0.79
CA PHE A 90 -22.64 -2.59 1.11
C PHE A 90 -24.12 -2.44 0.80
#